data_AF-A0A914J104-F1
#
_entry.id   AF-A0A914J104-F1
#
_cell.length_a   1.000
_cell.length_b   1.000
_cell.length_c   1.000
_cell.angle_alpha   90.00
_cell.angle_beta   90.00
_cell.angle_gamma   90.00
#
_symmetry.space_group_name_H-M   'P 1'
#
loop_
_entity.id
_entity.type
_entity.pdbx_description
1 polymer ?
#
loop_
_entity_poly.entity_id
_entity_poly.type
_entity_poly.pdbx_seq_one_letter_code
_entity_poly.pdbx_strand_id
1 'polypeptide(L)'
;MEANKKLQEHLQDEIDYMKTKLKIKEITWAINWDQSYMRRCLTNIHHMIKHSSNDEKLRILQAMENSELIFGRGSFICCDGSLQFGADDVPEKWQKVCLEAAVRRLESKTFEQLSGYTKELFGGNIELFNDPKENLLKVIGQLQSIIVR
;
A
#
# COMPACT_ATOMS: atom_id res chain seq x y z
N MET A 1 -32.79 7.19 -0.20
CA MET A 1 -32.04 6.63 0.95
C MET A 1 -31.76 5.14 0.77
N GLU A 2 -32.77 4.35 0.42
CA GLU A 2 -32.67 2.89 0.29
C GLU A 2 -31.82 2.39 -0.89
N ALA A 3 -31.86 3.07 -2.04
CA ALA A 3 -30.99 2.76 -3.19
C ALA A 3 -29.50 2.97 -2.89
N ASN A 4 -29.17 3.99 -2.08
CA ASN A 4 -27.78 4.27 -1.70
C ASN A 4 -27.26 3.18 -0.77
N LYS A 5 -28.09 2.72 0.18
CA LYS A 5 -27.77 1.61 1.08
C LYS A 5 -27.48 0.30 0.32
N LYS A 6 -28.32 -0.07 -0.65
CA LYS A 6 -28.09 -1.24 -1.54
C LYS A 6 -26.78 -1.13 -2.33
N LEU A 7 -26.44 0.07 -2.83
CA LEU A 7 -25.18 0.30 -3.55
C LEU A 7 -23.94 0.12 -2.66
N GLN A 8 -24.01 0.55 -1.39
CA GLN A 8 -22.92 0.33 -0.42
C GLN A 8 -22.76 -1.15 -0.08
N GLU A 9 -23.87 -1.87 0.14
CA GLU A 9 -23.87 -3.32 0.39
C GLU A 9 -23.16 -4.06 -0.76
N HIS A 10 -23.49 -3.73 -2.02
CA HIS A 10 -22.82 -4.32 -3.18
C HIS A 10 -21.32 -3.99 -3.32
N LEU A 11 -20.85 -2.85 -2.81
CA LEU A 11 -19.43 -2.52 -2.85
C LEU A 11 -18.66 -3.31 -1.77
N GLN A 12 -19.27 -3.45 -0.59
CA GLN A 12 -18.67 -4.23 0.49
C GLN A 12 -18.51 -5.70 0.09
N ASP A 13 -19.51 -6.28 -0.59
CA ASP A 13 -19.42 -7.65 -1.12
C ASP A 13 -18.24 -7.82 -2.10
N GLU A 14 -17.98 -6.82 -2.96
CA GLU A 14 -16.85 -6.84 -3.89
C GLU A 14 -15.49 -6.73 -3.17
N ILE A 15 -15.42 -5.90 -2.14
CA ILE A 15 -14.24 -5.77 -1.28
C ILE A 15 -13.98 -7.11 -0.58
N ASP A 16 -14.99 -7.71 0.02
CA ASP A 16 -14.85 -8.97 0.77
C ASP A 16 -14.50 -10.15 -0.14
N TYR A 17 -15.09 -10.19 -1.34
CA TYR A 17 -14.73 -11.15 -2.38
C TYR A 17 -13.25 -11.00 -2.77
N MET A 18 -12.78 -9.76 -3.01
CA MET A 18 -11.40 -9.51 -3.37
C MET A 18 -10.44 -9.87 -2.24
N LYS A 19 -10.75 -9.47 -1.00
CA LYS A 19 -9.96 -9.82 0.19
C LYS A 19 -9.81 -11.32 0.33
N THR A 20 -10.91 -12.06 0.19
CA THR A 20 -10.91 -13.52 0.28
C THR A 20 -10.10 -14.16 -0.85
N LYS A 21 -10.34 -13.73 -2.09
CA LYS A 21 -9.71 -14.33 -3.28
C LYS A 21 -8.21 -14.08 -3.36
N LEU A 22 -7.77 -12.87 -2.98
CA LEU A 22 -6.37 -12.45 -3.05
C LEU A 22 -5.65 -12.60 -1.70
N LYS A 23 -6.36 -13.05 -0.66
CA LYS A 23 -5.88 -13.14 0.72
C LYS A 23 -5.32 -11.81 1.23
N ILE A 24 -5.95 -10.71 0.87
CA ILE A 24 -5.59 -9.38 1.35
C ILE A 24 -6.12 -9.23 2.77
N LYS A 25 -5.28 -8.72 3.68
CA LYS A 25 -5.63 -8.55 5.10
C LYS A 25 -6.74 -7.50 5.25
N GLU A 26 -6.54 -6.35 4.63
CA GLU A 26 -7.48 -5.21 4.71
C GLU A 26 -7.40 -4.35 3.45
N ILE A 27 -8.52 -3.74 3.07
CA ILE A 27 -8.57 -2.73 2.00
C ILE A 27 -9.03 -1.40 2.62
N THR A 28 -8.13 -0.41 2.62
CA THR A 28 -8.38 0.90 3.22
C THR A 28 -8.46 1.98 2.14
N TRP A 29 -9.39 2.92 2.29
CA TRP A 29 -9.50 4.10 1.43
C TRP A 29 -8.97 5.31 2.21
N ALA A 30 -7.80 5.83 1.82
CA ALA A 30 -7.15 6.93 2.55
C ALA A 30 -7.89 8.27 2.42
N ILE A 31 -8.77 8.39 1.42
CA ILE A 31 -9.60 9.56 1.16
C ILE A 31 -11.03 9.05 0.91
N ASN A 32 -12.02 9.88 1.23
CA ASN A 32 -13.41 9.58 0.94
C ASN A 32 -13.65 9.71 -0.58
N TRP A 33 -13.72 8.58 -1.28
CA TRP A 33 -13.94 8.51 -2.72
C TRP A 33 -15.38 8.14 -3.06
N ASP A 34 -15.83 8.53 -4.26
CA ASP A 34 -17.09 8.01 -4.79
C ASP A 34 -17.01 6.50 -5.05
N GLN A 35 -18.11 5.79 -4.82
CA GLN A 35 -18.14 4.34 -4.99
C GLN A 35 -17.79 3.88 -6.41
N SER A 36 -18.12 4.67 -7.43
CA SER A 36 -17.76 4.37 -8.82
C SER A 36 -16.24 4.36 -9.03
N TYR A 37 -15.51 5.25 -8.36
CA TYR A 37 -14.04 5.27 -8.34
C TYR A 37 -13.48 4.07 -7.58
N MET A 38 -14.05 3.76 -6.41
CA MET A 38 -13.65 2.58 -5.64
C MET A 38 -13.79 1.28 -6.46
N ARG A 39 -14.94 1.11 -7.13
CA ARG A 39 -15.20 -0.04 -8.02
C ARG A 39 -14.24 -0.11 -9.20
N ARG A 40 -13.88 1.04 -9.77
CA ARG A 40 -12.87 1.12 -10.83
C ARG A 40 -11.51 0.63 -10.32
N CYS A 41 -11.10 1.01 -9.11
CA CYS A 41 -9.87 0.52 -8.50
C CYS A 41 -9.87 -1.01 -8.35
N LEU A 42 -10.97 -1.58 -7.84
CA LEU A 42 -11.12 -3.03 -7.73
C LEU A 42 -11.06 -3.73 -9.11
N THR A 43 -11.75 -3.17 -10.10
CA THR A 43 -11.75 -3.68 -11.47
C THR A 43 -10.34 -3.64 -12.09
N ASN A 44 -9.60 -2.56 -11.86
CA ASN A 44 -8.23 -2.39 -12.34
C ASN A 44 -7.26 -3.42 -11.73
N ILE A 45 -7.44 -3.82 -10.46
CA ILE A 45 -6.67 -4.92 -9.87
C ILE A 45 -6.91 -6.22 -10.62
N HIS A 46 -8.17 -6.54 -10.91
CA HIS A 46 -8.50 -7.73 -11.69
C HIS A 46 -7.88 -7.70 -13.10
N HIS A 47 -7.92 -6.54 -13.77
CA HIS A 47 -7.28 -6.38 -15.07
C HIS A 47 -5.76 -6.55 -14.98
N MET A 48 -5.10 -5.90 -14.03
CA MET A 48 -3.66 -6.02 -13.80
C MET A 48 -3.25 -7.49 -13.64
N ILE A 49 -3.94 -8.24 -12.77
CA ILE A 49 -3.67 -9.66 -12.53
C ILE A 49 -3.95 -10.52 -13.77
N LYS A 50 -5.00 -10.19 -14.53
CA LYS A 50 -5.41 -10.95 -15.73
C LYS A 50 -4.43 -10.77 -16.90
N HIS A 51 -3.86 -9.57 -17.03
CA HIS A 51 -2.99 -9.20 -18.15
C HIS A 51 -1.49 -9.32 -17.86
N SER A 52 -1.11 -9.64 -16.63
CA SER A 52 0.27 -9.95 -16.24
C SER A 52 0.72 -11.31 -16.77
N SER A 53 2.03 -11.47 -17.01
CA SER A 53 2.61 -12.80 -17.29
C SER A 53 2.47 -13.74 -16.08
N ASN A 54 2.66 -15.05 -16.27
CA ASN A 54 2.51 -16.03 -15.19
C ASN A 54 3.46 -15.76 -14.01
N ASP A 55 4.71 -15.36 -14.28
CA ASP A 55 5.70 -15.02 -13.25
C ASP A 55 5.29 -13.75 -12.47
N GLU A 56 4.95 -12.69 -13.20
CA GLU A 56 4.52 -11.43 -12.60
C GLU A 56 3.26 -11.61 -11.77
N LYS A 57 2.31 -12.39 -12.27
CA LYS A 57 1.08 -12.72 -11.55
C LYS A 57 1.36 -13.37 -10.21
N LEU A 58 2.29 -14.33 -10.16
CA LEU A 58 2.69 -14.96 -8.89
C LEU A 58 3.25 -13.92 -7.91
N ARG A 59 4.13 -13.04 -8.38
CA ARG A 59 4.74 -11.99 -7.57
C ARG A 59 3.73 -10.95 -7.08
N ILE A 60 2.77 -10.57 -7.93
CA ILE A 60 1.67 -9.67 -7.56
C ILE A 60 0.83 -10.29 -6.45
N LEU A 61 0.45 -11.55 -6.57
CA LEU A 61 -0.34 -12.25 -5.56
C LEU A 61 0.43 -12.36 -4.24
N GLN A 62 1.71 -12.71 -4.27
CA GLN A 62 2.58 -12.75 -3.09
C GLN A 62 2.74 -11.37 -2.44
N ALA A 63 2.81 -10.29 -3.23
CA ALA A 63 2.90 -8.94 -2.70
C ALA A 63 1.63 -8.56 -1.92
N MET A 64 0.46 -8.95 -2.41
CA MET A 64 -0.83 -8.62 -1.80
C MET A 64 -1.23 -9.53 -0.63
N GLU A 65 -0.76 -10.78 -0.61
CA GLU A 65 -1.09 -11.75 0.42
C GLU A 65 -0.71 -11.24 1.83
N ASN A 66 -1.65 -11.35 2.77
CA ASN A 66 -1.56 -10.90 4.16
C ASN A 66 -1.17 -9.43 4.36
N SER A 67 -1.23 -8.62 3.31
CA SER A 67 -0.88 -7.21 3.32
C SER A 67 -2.14 -6.35 3.40
N GLU A 68 -2.02 -5.17 3.99
CA GLU A 68 -3.03 -4.14 3.81
C GLU A 68 -2.81 -3.44 2.47
N LEU A 69 -3.91 -3.21 1.75
CA LEU A 69 -3.93 -2.48 0.50
C LEU A 69 -4.67 -1.15 0.68
N ILE A 70 -3.97 -0.06 0.39
CA ILE A 70 -4.45 1.29 0.63
C ILE A 70 -4.67 1.96 -0.72
N PHE A 71 -5.84 2.53 -0.94
CA PHE A 71 -6.10 3.40 -2.08
C PHE A 71 -6.02 4.86 -1.66
N GLY A 72 -5.04 5.57 -2.20
CA GLY A 72 -4.71 6.93 -1.80
C GLY A 72 -4.13 7.76 -2.94
N ARG A 73 -3.20 8.65 -2.60
CA ARG A 73 -2.48 9.49 -3.58
C ARG A 73 -1.10 8.92 -3.84
N GLY A 74 -0.83 8.58 -5.10
CA GLY A 74 0.42 7.94 -5.52
C GLY A 74 0.54 6.48 -5.09
N SER A 75 1.32 5.71 -5.86
CA SER A 75 1.60 4.31 -5.57
C SER A 75 3.01 4.09 -4.98
N PHE A 76 3.09 3.40 -3.85
CA PHE A 76 4.35 3.08 -3.16
C PHE A 76 4.14 1.99 -2.10
N ILE A 77 5.24 1.60 -1.45
CA ILE A 77 5.23 0.69 -0.30
C ILE A 77 5.40 1.52 0.96
N CYS A 78 4.54 1.24 1.92
CA CYS A 78 4.50 1.95 3.19
C CYS A 78 5.61 1.47 4.13
N CYS A 79 5.93 2.29 5.14
CA CYS A 79 6.91 1.93 6.17
C CYS A 79 6.60 0.61 6.89
N ASP A 80 5.32 0.30 7.08
CA ASP A 80 4.85 -0.95 7.69
C ASP A 80 4.75 -2.14 6.71
N GLY A 81 5.16 -1.96 5.46
CA GLY A 81 5.11 -2.98 4.42
C GLY A 81 3.76 -3.14 3.72
N SER A 82 2.75 -2.34 4.08
CA SER A 82 1.49 -2.24 3.32
C SER A 82 1.74 -1.65 1.93
N LEU A 83 0.80 -1.90 1.02
CA LEU A 83 0.86 -1.40 -0.36
C LEU A 83 -0.09 -0.22 -0.48
N GLN A 84 0.40 0.92 -0.96
CA GLN A 84 -0.47 2.01 -1.38
C GLN A 84 -0.53 2.07 -2.91
N PHE A 85 -1.74 2.14 -3.45
CA PHE A 85 -2.04 2.43 -4.84
C PHE A 85 -2.67 3.81 -4.98
N GLY A 86 -2.12 4.64 -5.86
CA GLY A 86 -2.73 5.88 -6.28
C GLY A 86 -3.99 5.57 -7.07
N ALA A 87 -5.15 6.07 -6.61
CA ALA A 87 -6.42 5.83 -7.31
C ALA A 87 -6.42 6.37 -8.77
N ASP A 88 -5.64 7.43 -9.01
CA ASP A 88 -5.43 8.05 -10.33
C ASP A 88 -4.22 7.49 -11.09
N ASP A 89 -3.44 6.60 -10.47
CA ASP A 89 -2.30 5.96 -11.13
C ASP A 89 -2.77 4.85 -12.08
N VAL A 90 -2.02 4.67 -13.17
CA VAL A 90 -2.27 3.60 -14.14
C VAL A 90 -1.89 2.23 -13.55
N PRO A 91 -2.59 1.13 -13.93
CA PRO A 91 -2.34 -0.21 -13.37
C PRO A 91 -0.89 -0.69 -13.46
N GLU A 92 -0.13 -0.26 -14.47
CA GLU A 92 1.28 -0.60 -14.65
C GLU A 92 2.16 -0.07 -13.50
N LYS A 93 1.80 1.08 -12.91
CA LYS A 93 2.49 1.59 -11.71
C LYS A 93 2.19 0.72 -10.50
N TRP A 94 0.97 0.24 -10.36
CA TRP A 94 0.58 -0.66 -9.26
C TRP A 94 1.32 -1.99 -9.38
N GLN A 95 1.40 -2.53 -10.60
CA GLN A 95 2.18 -3.72 -10.91
C GLN A 95 3.64 -3.52 -10.52
N LYS A 96 4.26 -2.40 -10.90
CA LYS A 96 5.64 -2.09 -10.51
C LYS A 96 5.82 -2.11 -8.98
N VAL A 97 4.90 -1.49 -8.24
CA VAL A 97 4.91 -1.52 -6.76
C VAL A 97 4.85 -2.95 -6.23
N CYS A 98 3.97 -3.79 -6.76
CA CYS A 98 3.91 -5.20 -6.38
C CYS A 98 5.19 -5.97 -6.69
N LEU A 99 5.79 -5.75 -7.87
CA LEU A 99 7.02 -6.43 -8.27
C LEU A 99 8.21 -6.04 -7.38
N GLU A 100 8.24 -4.80 -6.89
CA GLU A 100 9.25 -4.31 -5.96
C GLU A 100 8.98 -4.73 -4.50
N ALA A 101 7.76 -5.17 -4.16
CA ALA A 101 7.31 -5.40 -2.78
C ALA A 101 8.24 -6.28 -1.94
N ALA A 102 8.68 -7.41 -2.50
CA ALA A 102 9.56 -8.34 -1.80
C ALA A 102 10.90 -7.70 -1.42
N VAL A 103 11.52 -6.96 -2.35
CA VAL A 103 12.82 -6.30 -2.11
C VAL A 103 12.66 -5.16 -1.10
N ARG A 104 11.63 -4.34 -1.28
CA ARG A 104 11.40 -3.15 -0.45
C ARG A 104 11.00 -3.49 0.98
N ARG A 105 10.24 -4.57 1.20
CA ARG A 105 9.94 -5.07 2.55
C ARG A 105 11.19 -5.53 3.30
N LEU A 106 12.27 -5.92 2.62
CA LEU A 106 13.55 -6.20 3.27
C LEU A 106 14.23 -4.90 3.76
N GLU A 107 13.97 -3.77 3.09
CA GLU A 107 14.45 -2.45 3.49
C GLU A 107 13.73 -1.92 4.75
N SER A 108 12.63 -2.55 5.21
CA SER A 108 11.98 -2.21 6.48
C SER A 108 12.93 -2.32 7.67
N LYS A 109 13.87 -3.28 7.64
CA LYS A 109 14.92 -3.39 8.67
C LYS A 109 15.84 -2.17 8.69
N THR A 110 16.18 -1.65 7.50
CA THR A 110 16.97 -0.43 7.37
C THR A 110 16.21 0.77 7.91
N PHE A 111 14.90 0.87 7.63
CA PHE A 111 14.06 1.89 8.24
C PHE A 111 14.02 1.79 9.78
N GLU A 112 13.82 0.59 10.34
CA GLU A 112 13.82 0.37 11.79
C GLU A 112 15.14 0.81 12.44
N GLN A 113 16.27 0.45 11.83
CA GLN A 113 17.60 0.84 12.30
C GLN A 113 17.82 2.35 12.23
N LEU A 114 17.53 2.98 11.09
CA LEU A 114 17.70 4.44 10.91
C LEU A 114 16.78 5.22 11.83
N SER A 115 15.55 4.74 12.04
CA SER A 115 14.60 5.33 12.99
C SER A 115 15.14 5.24 14.43
N GLY A 116 15.71 4.10 14.81
CA GLY A 116 16.39 3.92 16.11
C GLY A 116 17.55 4.89 16.31
N TYR A 117 18.50 4.95 15.38
CA TYR A 117 19.63 5.87 15.44
C TYR A 117 19.20 7.33 15.49
N THR A 118 18.19 7.70 14.69
CA THR A 118 17.68 9.07 14.69
C THR A 118 17.05 9.41 16.04
N LYS A 119 16.28 8.50 16.66
CA LYS A 119 15.76 8.70 18.02
C LYS A 119 16.88 8.90 19.04
N GLU A 120 17.93 8.10 18.97
CA GLU A 120 19.10 8.21 19.86
C GLU A 120 19.83 9.55 19.70
N LEU A 121 20.06 10.01 18.46
CA LEU A 121 20.68 11.31 18.17
C LEU A 121 19.94 12.48 18.81
N PHE A 122 18.62 12.39 18.91
CA PHE A 122 17.78 13.40 19.54
C PHE A 122 17.49 13.15 21.03
N GLY A 123 18.25 12.27 21.69
CA GLY A 123 18.14 12.03 23.13
C GLY A 123 17.05 11.05 23.55
N GLY A 124 16.58 10.19 22.63
CA GLY A 124 15.72 9.02 22.90
C GLY A 124 14.25 9.35 23.21
N ASN A 125 13.93 10.56 23.63
CA ASN A 125 12.59 11.00 24.04
C ASN A 125 11.80 11.70 22.92
N ILE A 126 12.34 11.77 21.70
CA ILE A 126 11.61 12.34 20.56
C ILE A 126 10.80 11.24 19.87
N GLU A 127 9.49 11.44 19.81
CA GLU A 127 8.65 10.74 18.85
C GLU A 127 8.96 11.27 17.45
N LEU A 128 9.69 10.48 16.66
CA LEU A 128 9.75 10.71 15.23
C LEU A 128 8.35 10.51 14.68
N PHE A 129 7.77 11.56 14.10
CA PHE A 129 6.49 11.51 13.37
C PHE A 129 6.67 10.73 12.06
N ASN A 130 6.89 9.42 12.18
CA ASN A 130 6.92 8.51 11.05
C ASN A 130 5.54 7.86 10.97
N ASP A 131 4.70 8.36 10.07
CA ASP A 131 3.44 7.69 9.75
C ASP A 131 3.76 6.29 9.18
N PRO A 132 3.27 5.19 9.77
CA PRO A 132 3.48 3.84 9.25
C PRO A 132 3.01 3.67 7.79
N LYS A 133 2.07 4.52 7.34
CA LYS A 133 1.49 4.53 6.00
C LYS A 133 2.20 5.47 5.02
N GLU A 134 3.26 6.16 5.44
CA GLU A 134 4.07 6.98 4.54
C GLU A 134 5.01 6.15 3.67
N ASN A 135 5.50 6.77 2.59
CA ASN A 135 6.38 6.11 1.62
C ASN A 135 7.73 5.73 2.23
N LEU A 136 8.02 4.42 2.30
CA LEU A 136 9.22 3.86 2.91
C LEU A 136 10.51 4.50 2.38
N LEU A 137 10.65 4.67 1.06
CA LEU A 137 11.87 5.19 0.44
C LEU A 137 12.09 6.66 0.73
N LYS A 138 11.00 7.43 0.69
CA LYS A 138 11.01 8.85 1.04
C LYS A 138 11.47 9.01 2.49
N VAL A 139 10.92 8.21 3.40
CA VAL A 139 11.26 8.26 4.83
C VAL A 139 12.70 7.80 5.09
N ILE A 140 13.16 6.72 4.47
CA ILE A 140 14.57 6.30 4.54
C ILE A 140 15.51 7.42 4.09
N GLY A 141 15.24 8.05 2.94
CA GLY A 141 16.06 9.15 2.44
C GLY A 141 16.08 10.36 3.37
N GLN A 142 14.94 10.68 3.98
CA GLN A 142 14.86 11.74 4.99
C GLN A 142 15.71 11.42 6.23
N LEU A 143 15.60 10.21 6.78
CA LEU A 143 16.39 9.80 7.94
C LEU A 143 17.90 9.79 7.64
N GLN A 144 18.29 9.28 6.47
CA GLN A 144 19.68 9.32 6.02
C GLN A 144 20.24 10.75 5.94
N SER A 145 19.44 11.70 5.44
CA SER A 145 19.86 13.11 5.35
C SER A 145 20.05 13.79 6.72
N ILE A 146 19.41 13.26 7.77
CA ILE A 146 19.57 13.75 9.14
C ILE A 146 20.82 13.16 9.79
N ILE A 147 21.07 11.86 9.58
CA ILE A 147 22.20 11.14 10.18
C ILE A 147 23.54 11.54 9.57
N VAL A 148 23.61 11.79 8.26
CA VAL A 148 24.86 12.10 7.53
C VAL A 148 25.23 13.59 7.62
N ARG A 149 24.94 14.25 8.75
CA ARG A 149 25.37 15.64 9.01
C ARG A 149 26.63 15.69 9.85
#